data_AF-A0A7S1MDK9-F1
#
_entry.id   AF-A0A7S1MDK9-F1
#
_cell.length_a   1.000
_cell.length_b   1.000
_cell.length_c   1.000
_cell.angle_alpha   90.00
_cell.angle_beta   90.00
_cell.angle_gamma   90.00
#
_symmetry.space_group_name_H-M   'P 1'
#
loop_
_entity.id
_entity.type
_entity.pdbx_description
1 polymer ?
#
loop_
_entity_poly.entity_id
_entity_poly.type
_entity_poly.pdbx_seq_one_letter_code
_entity_poly.pdbx_strand_id
1 'polypeptide(L)'
;KETNTVRWSEVYEDAFGQGRILSGARALYNDTTGELRGVAAMDLSLRQLNSGGALTEDDVNALLLAVQPCQAVDFAASAAAIAAMQGATCDGVTVDTSEREELSDRKLLGLWVAIAVIIPVAIGSIPCCLAFCGSATLPADKKKFFIGATVASAVAWIVFLIIFFNGVFDDAVDANNFDSVTFRTVRQDANPYRCCEARNCVCAEAHSSLASCNTLIANLSVGECGNGYHCCETETYQCNCRSRKKGGRTCSTCRRCVRSVGNRRCESVCGTCTSPLATVEYTYDGSTYQQAMGTRCGLDDTGCVNKHWSTYPVGESRTGYVDPSNPRDLRVELGVKSAPLVASIIFAIIATIAWAVAIAITCFFGEEPVSAKAFDESHTYDTKAQSAPAAYPAYPPANNNGGAYPAPLGATYNNNNAGAGGYSNSQPAPRV
;
A
#
# COMPACT_ATOMS: atom_id res chain seq x y z
N LYS A 1 34.52 -12.96 40.77
CA LYS A 1 35.20 -11.66 40.62
C LYS A 1 36.00 -11.72 39.33
N GLU A 2 35.31 -11.63 38.20
CA GLU A 2 35.96 -11.59 36.90
C GLU A 2 36.70 -10.26 36.76
N THR A 3 38.02 -10.44 36.70
CA THR A 3 39.10 -9.62 36.20
C THR A 3 38.84 -8.13 35.94
N ASN A 4 39.59 -7.32 36.71
CA ASN A 4 39.94 -5.91 36.47
C ASN A 4 40.66 -5.70 35.12
N THR A 5 40.09 -6.16 34.03
CA THR A 5 40.68 -6.11 32.70
C THR A 5 40.26 -4.83 32.02
N VAL A 6 41.22 -4.09 31.48
CA VAL A 6 40.92 -2.94 30.61
C VAL A 6 40.38 -3.49 29.28
N ARG A 7 39.23 -2.97 28.86
CA ARG A 7 38.62 -3.22 27.55
C ARG A 7 38.82 -2.00 26.68
N TRP A 8 39.11 -2.20 25.41
CA TRP A 8 39.42 -1.13 24.47
C TRP A 8 38.26 -1.05 23.49
N SER A 9 37.77 0.15 23.22
CA SER A 9 36.80 0.35 22.15
C SER A 9 37.48 0.18 20.79
N GLU A 10 36.69 -0.08 19.77
CA GLU A 10 37.10 0.18 18.39
C GLU A 10 37.42 1.68 18.20
N VAL A 11 38.10 2.02 17.10
CA VAL A 11 38.41 3.41 16.81
C VAL A 11 37.13 4.17 16.43
N TYR A 12 36.81 5.26 17.12
CA TYR A 12 35.63 6.10 16.86
C TYR A 12 35.97 7.60 16.82
N GLU A 13 35.05 8.43 16.34
CA GLU A 13 35.18 9.90 16.37
C GLU A 13 34.82 10.46 17.75
N ASP A 14 35.75 11.15 18.40
CA ASP A 14 35.55 11.73 19.71
C ASP A 14 34.44 12.80 19.73
N ALA A 15 33.59 12.75 20.75
CA ALA A 15 32.49 13.71 20.94
C ALA A 15 32.98 15.14 21.21
N PHE A 16 34.20 15.31 21.73
CA PHE A 16 34.82 16.62 21.96
C PHE A 16 35.68 17.09 20.78
N GLY A 17 35.64 16.39 19.64
CA GLY A 17 36.33 16.80 18.42
C GLY A 17 37.85 16.61 18.46
N GLN A 18 38.36 15.72 19.31
CA GLN A 18 39.78 15.32 19.31
C GLN A 18 40.17 14.45 18.09
N GLY A 19 39.20 14.12 17.24
CA GLY A 19 39.34 13.28 16.05
C GLY A 19 39.15 11.79 16.37
N ARG A 20 39.75 10.94 15.54
CA ARG A 20 39.73 9.48 15.73
C ARG A 20 40.50 9.07 17.00
N ILE A 21 39.81 8.47 17.95
CA ILE A 21 40.35 7.96 19.22
C ILE A 21 39.95 6.50 19.43
N LEU A 22 40.58 5.84 20.40
CA LEU A 22 40.10 4.61 21.02
C LEU A 22 40.17 4.77 22.54
N SER A 23 39.30 4.08 23.28
CA SER A 23 39.17 4.27 24.73
C SER A 23 39.38 2.98 25.48
N GLY A 24 40.34 3.00 26.41
CA GLY A 24 40.60 1.93 27.36
C GLY A 24 39.73 2.14 28.61
N ALA A 25 38.70 1.32 28.77
CA ALA A 25 37.73 1.40 29.85
C ALA A 25 37.88 0.24 30.85
N ARG A 26 37.63 0.54 32.12
CA ARG A 26 37.63 -0.43 33.23
C ARG A 26 36.45 -0.17 34.16
N ALA A 27 35.69 -1.21 34.44
CA ALA A 27 34.64 -1.18 35.44
C ALA A 27 35.21 -1.03 36.86
N LEU A 28 34.61 -0.16 37.65
CA LEU A 28 34.92 0.05 39.07
C LEU A 28 33.81 -0.58 39.89
N TYR A 29 34.14 -1.55 40.73
CA TYR A 29 33.18 -2.22 41.60
C TYR A 29 33.39 -1.80 43.05
N ASN A 30 32.34 -1.82 43.85
CA ASN A 30 32.44 -1.74 45.30
C ASN A 30 33.06 -3.04 45.81
N ASP A 31 34.21 -2.95 46.51
CA ASP A 31 34.97 -4.13 46.94
C ASP A 31 34.19 -5.04 47.92
N THR A 32 33.26 -4.44 48.67
CA THR A 32 32.44 -5.11 49.69
C THR A 32 31.18 -5.72 49.09
N THR A 33 30.45 -4.98 48.25
CA THR A 33 29.15 -5.41 47.72
C THR A 33 29.24 -6.08 46.35
N GLY A 34 30.35 -5.90 45.62
CA GLY A 34 30.51 -6.37 44.24
C GLY A 34 29.68 -5.58 43.21
N GLU A 35 28.99 -4.53 43.63
CA GLU A 35 28.14 -3.68 42.79
C GLU A 35 28.99 -2.76 41.90
N LEU A 36 28.58 -2.58 40.65
CA LEU A 36 29.22 -1.64 39.71
C LEU A 36 28.99 -0.20 40.18
N ARG A 37 30.07 0.55 40.43
CA ARG A 37 30.04 1.96 40.85
C ARG A 37 30.27 2.94 39.73
N GLY A 38 30.90 2.49 38.64
CA GLY A 38 31.14 3.31 37.47
C GLY A 38 32.14 2.66 36.53
N VAL A 39 32.57 3.42 35.53
CA VAL A 39 33.59 3.01 34.56
C VAL A 39 34.62 4.13 34.49
N ALA A 40 35.89 3.78 34.70
CA ALA A 40 37.01 4.67 34.42
C ALA A 40 37.49 4.39 32.99
N ALA A 41 37.61 5.44 32.17
CA ALA A 41 38.10 5.33 30.80
C ALA A 41 39.25 6.31 30.55
N MET A 42 40.14 5.93 29.64
CA MET A 42 41.21 6.78 29.12
C MET A 42 41.19 6.73 27.60
N ASP A 43 41.18 7.91 26.99
CA ASP A 43 41.16 8.05 25.54
C ASP A 43 42.59 8.16 24.99
N LEU A 44 42.80 7.53 23.84
CA LEU A 44 44.07 7.53 23.14
C LEU A 44 43.84 7.97 21.70
N SER A 45 44.46 9.08 21.30
CA SER A 45 44.33 9.59 19.94
C SER A 45 45.09 8.73 18.95
N LEU A 46 44.44 8.34 17.86
CA LEU A 46 45.08 7.57 16.79
C LEU A 46 46.25 8.36 16.17
N ARG A 47 46.15 9.69 16.18
CA ARG A 47 47.23 10.59 15.72
C ARG A 47 48.48 10.49 16.61
N GLN A 48 48.33 10.29 17.91
CA GLN A 48 49.44 10.13 18.84
C GLN A 48 50.10 8.75 18.69
N LEU A 49 49.29 7.71 18.50
CA LEU A 49 49.76 6.35 18.20
C LEU A 49 50.51 6.29 16.87
N ASN A 50 50.03 7.01 15.85
CA ASN A 50 50.58 6.98 14.51
C ASN A 50 51.62 8.08 14.23
N SER A 51 52.38 8.51 15.25
CA SER A 51 53.41 9.54 15.10
C SER A 51 54.51 9.20 14.06
N GLY A 52 54.63 7.92 13.67
CA GLY A 52 55.52 7.43 12.61
C GLY A 52 54.85 7.11 11.25
N GLY A 53 53.54 7.33 11.10
CA GLY A 53 52.82 7.19 9.82
C GLY A 53 52.61 5.75 9.30
N ALA A 54 52.90 4.73 10.09
CA ALA A 54 52.86 3.32 9.67
C ALA A 54 51.63 2.53 10.16
N LEU A 55 50.84 3.05 11.11
CA LEU A 55 49.68 2.35 11.67
C LEU A 55 48.40 2.86 11.01
N THR A 56 47.70 1.98 10.30
CA THR A 56 46.34 2.25 9.81
C THR A 56 45.30 1.92 10.87
N GLU A 57 44.08 2.42 10.68
CA GLU A 57 42.95 2.10 11.55
C GLU A 57 42.65 0.58 11.56
N ASP A 58 42.76 -0.05 10.40
CA ASP A 58 42.55 -1.49 10.23
C ASP A 58 43.58 -2.29 11.04
N ASP A 59 44.84 -1.84 11.08
CA ASP A 59 45.89 -2.49 11.90
C ASP A 59 45.57 -2.41 13.39
N VAL A 60 45.05 -1.27 13.86
CA VAL A 60 44.67 -1.08 15.25
C VAL A 60 43.47 -1.95 15.61
N ASN A 61 42.42 -1.95 14.78
CA ASN A 61 41.23 -2.77 15.01
C ASN A 61 41.57 -4.28 14.97
N ALA A 62 42.41 -4.72 14.04
CA ALA A 62 42.89 -6.10 13.97
C ALA A 62 43.68 -6.50 15.23
N LEU A 63 44.54 -5.60 15.73
CA LEU A 63 45.29 -5.83 16.96
C LEU A 63 44.35 -5.89 18.18
N LEU A 64 43.36 -5.00 18.27
CA LEU A 64 42.39 -5.00 19.36
C LEU A 64 41.59 -6.31 19.40
N LEU A 65 41.13 -6.79 18.24
CA LEU A 65 40.44 -8.09 18.12
C LEU A 65 41.34 -9.26 18.56
N ALA A 66 42.64 -9.19 18.26
CA ALA A 66 43.59 -10.23 18.65
C ALA A 66 43.91 -10.23 20.16
N VAL A 67 44.00 -9.04 20.78
CA VAL A 67 44.41 -8.87 22.18
C VAL A 67 43.22 -8.96 23.14
N GLN A 68 41.99 -8.81 22.64
CA GLN A 68 40.77 -8.85 23.45
C GLN A 68 39.85 -9.99 23.06
N PRO A 69 40.24 -11.25 23.34
CA PRO A 69 39.30 -12.36 23.16
C PRO A 69 38.06 -12.07 24.00
N CYS A 70 36.92 -12.00 23.32
CA CYS A 70 35.62 -12.03 23.97
C CYS A 70 35.59 -13.35 24.75
N GLN A 71 35.56 -13.30 26.08
CA GLN A 71 35.11 -14.47 26.83
C GLN A 71 33.73 -14.78 26.29
N ALA A 72 33.51 -16.03 25.86
CA ALA A 72 32.19 -16.49 25.48
C ALA A 72 31.25 -16.17 26.65
N VAL A 73 30.35 -15.20 26.43
CA VAL A 73 29.36 -14.84 27.43
C VAL A 73 28.52 -16.09 27.63
N ASP A 74 28.56 -16.66 28.83
CA ASP A 74 27.63 -17.71 29.19
C ASP A 74 26.25 -17.07 29.36
N PHE A 75 25.53 -16.98 28.24
CA PHE A 75 24.24 -16.30 28.13
C PHE A 75 23.22 -16.86 29.14
N ALA A 76 23.38 -18.09 29.61
CA ALA A 76 22.50 -18.68 30.61
C ALA A 76 22.66 -18.02 31.99
N ALA A 77 23.88 -17.64 32.38
CA ALA A 77 24.14 -16.96 33.65
C ALA A 77 23.85 -15.45 33.59
N SER A 78 24.11 -14.81 32.45
CA SER A 78 23.88 -13.37 32.27
C SER A 78 22.42 -13.01 32.00
N ALA A 79 21.60 -13.92 31.45
CA ALA A 79 20.17 -13.68 31.24
C ALA A 79 19.42 -13.42 32.55
N ALA A 80 19.77 -14.13 33.64
CA ALA A 80 19.18 -13.91 34.96
C ALA A 80 19.57 -12.55 35.57
N ALA A 81 20.82 -12.11 35.37
CA ALA A 81 21.29 -10.81 35.85
C ALA A 81 20.69 -9.64 35.04
N ILE A 82 20.53 -9.81 33.73
CA ILE A 82 19.86 -8.83 32.85
C ILE A 82 18.36 -8.76 33.18
N ALA A 83 17.70 -9.90 33.39
CA ALA A 83 16.29 -9.96 33.81
C ALA A 83 16.07 -9.30 35.18
N ALA A 84 17.01 -9.47 36.13
CA ALA A 84 16.93 -8.82 37.44
C ALA A 84 17.10 -7.29 37.37
N MET A 85 17.94 -6.78 36.46
CA MET A 85 18.09 -5.34 36.24
C MET A 85 16.91 -4.74 35.46
N GLN A 86 16.30 -5.49 34.55
CA GLN A 86 15.13 -5.03 33.78
C GLN A 86 13.83 -5.11 34.57
N GLY A 87 13.67 -6.09 35.46
CA GLY A 87 12.47 -6.28 36.28
C GLY A 87 12.17 -5.12 37.22
N ALA A 88 13.19 -4.46 37.78
CA ALA A 88 12.99 -3.36 38.72
C ALA A 88 12.53 -2.04 38.07
N THR A 89 12.59 -1.91 36.74
CA THR A 89 12.31 -0.62 36.05
C THR A 89 10.95 -0.59 35.36
N CYS A 90 10.26 -1.74 35.23
CA CYS A 90 9.06 -1.87 34.39
C CYS A 90 7.77 -2.26 35.14
N ASP A 91 7.81 -2.49 36.46
CA ASP A 91 6.65 -2.94 37.26
C ASP A 91 5.53 -1.88 37.46
N GLY A 92 5.63 -0.72 36.80
CA GLY A 92 4.65 0.37 36.88
C GLY A 92 3.69 0.50 35.69
N VAL A 93 3.85 -0.28 34.62
CA VAL A 93 2.97 -0.16 33.43
C VAL A 93 1.84 -1.16 33.55
N THR A 94 0.75 -0.74 34.18
CA THR A 94 -0.54 -1.42 34.05
C THR A 94 -0.93 -1.40 32.57
N VAL A 95 -0.91 -2.57 31.93
CA VAL A 95 -1.42 -2.76 30.56
C VAL A 95 -2.89 -2.35 30.56
N ASP A 96 -3.19 -1.23 29.93
CA ASP A 96 -4.52 -0.66 29.87
C ASP A 96 -5.44 -1.61 29.10
N THR A 97 -6.39 -2.22 29.79
CA THR A 97 -7.30 -3.22 29.21
C THR A 97 -8.31 -2.63 28.23
N SER A 98 -8.34 -1.31 28.04
CA SER A 98 -9.22 -0.63 27.09
C SER A 98 -8.91 -0.95 25.62
N GLU A 99 -7.67 -1.31 25.27
CA GLU A 99 -7.32 -1.69 23.89
C GLU A 99 -7.95 -3.03 23.45
N ARG A 100 -8.36 -3.87 24.42
CA ARG A 100 -8.96 -5.18 24.10
C ARG A 100 -10.39 -5.06 23.55
N GLU A 101 -11.09 -3.96 23.81
CA GLU A 101 -12.44 -3.71 23.28
C GLU A 101 -12.40 -3.30 21.79
N GLU A 102 -11.44 -2.47 21.36
CA GLU A 102 -11.31 -2.08 19.94
C GLU A 102 -10.98 -3.27 19.02
N LEU A 103 -10.35 -4.33 19.54
CA LEU A 103 -10.03 -5.51 18.76
C LEU A 103 -11.25 -6.38 18.42
N SER A 104 -12.25 -6.39 19.31
CA SER A 104 -13.49 -7.12 19.09
C SER A 104 -14.30 -6.49 17.95
N ASP A 105 -14.31 -5.15 17.88
CA ASP A 105 -15.03 -4.41 16.84
C ASP A 105 -14.43 -4.60 15.45
N ARG A 106 -13.10 -4.80 15.35
CA ARG A 106 -12.43 -5.05 14.06
C ARG A 106 -12.66 -6.46 13.52
N LYS A 107 -12.77 -7.49 14.37
CA LYS A 107 -13.14 -8.85 13.92
C LYS A 107 -14.58 -8.91 13.38
N LEU A 108 -15.45 -7.99 13.80
CA LEU A 108 -16.78 -7.83 13.22
C LEU A 108 -16.76 -7.16 11.83
N LEU A 109 -15.67 -6.50 11.41
CA LEU A 109 -15.61 -5.81 10.11
C LEU A 109 -15.85 -6.79 8.94
N GLY A 110 -15.23 -7.96 8.97
CA GLY A 110 -15.44 -9.00 7.96
C GLY A 110 -16.89 -9.50 7.92
N LEU A 111 -17.53 -9.61 9.09
CA LEU A 111 -18.95 -9.94 9.21
C LEU A 111 -19.83 -8.81 8.65
N TRP A 112 -19.55 -7.55 8.97
CA TRP A 112 -20.29 -6.39 8.44
C TRP A 112 -20.15 -6.26 6.93
N VAL A 113 -18.97 -6.53 6.39
CA VAL A 113 -18.71 -6.59 4.96
C VAL A 113 -19.51 -7.74 4.32
N ALA A 114 -19.47 -8.94 4.89
CA ALA A 114 -20.27 -10.06 4.41
C ALA A 114 -21.76 -9.76 4.45
N ILE A 115 -22.26 -9.17 5.54
CA ILE A 115 -23.64 -8.70 5.69
C ILE A 115 -23.97 -7.64 4.62
N ALA A 116 -23.10 -6.67 4.39
CA ALA A 116 -23.30 -5.59 3.40
C ALA A 116 -23.31 -6.08 1.94
N VAL A 117 -22.76 -7.27 1.66
CA VAL A 117 -22.81 -7.90 0.33
C VAL A 117 -23.98 -8.89 0.24
N ILE A 118 -24.14 -9.76 1.23
CA ILE A 118 -25.14 -10.83 1.23
C ILE A 118 -26.55 -10.26 1.36
N ILE A 119 -26.78 -9.35 2.32
CA ILE A 119 -28.11 -8.78 2.53
C ILE A 119 -28.59 -8.13 1.24
N PRO A 120 -27.83 -7.27 0.55
CA PRO A 120 -28.36 -6.59 -0.62
C PRO A 120 -28.40 -7.45 -1.89
N VAL A 121 -27.60 -8.51 -2.00
CA VAL A 121 -27.78 -9.51 -3.08
C VAL A 121 -29.05 -10.33 -2.83
N ALA A 122 -29.26 -10.80 -1.60
CA ALA A 122 -30.43 -11.57 -1.23
C ALA A 122 -31.70 -10.72 -1.34
N ILE A 123 -31.68 -9.53 -0.76
CA ILE A 123 -32.76 -8.53 -0.86
C ILE A 123 -32.93 -8.16 -2.33
N GLY A 124 -31.88 -7.75 -3.03
CA GLY A 124 -31.83 -7.40 -4.46
C GLY A 124 -32.51 -8.40 -5.40
N SER A 125 -32.36 -9.70 -5.09
CA SER A 125 -32.94 -10.78 -5.90
C SER A 125 -34.47 -10.88 -5.80
N ILE A 126 -35.06 -10.50 -4.66
CA ILE A 126 -36.49 -10.68 -4.38
C ILE A 126 -37.38 -9.85 -5.32
N PRO A 127 -37.13 -8.55 -5.59
CA PRO A 127 -37.88 -7.76 -6.54
C PRO A 127 -37.43 -7.90 -7.97
N CYS A 128 -36.27 -8.47 -8.29
CA CYS A 128 -36.07 -8.97 -9.65
C CYS A 128 -37.14 -10.03 -9.95
N CYS A 129 -37.43 -10.91 -8.99
CA CYS A 129 -38.54 -11.86 -9.08
C CYS A 129 -39.91 -11.15 -9.02
N LEU A 130 -40.15 -10.19 -8.11
CA LEU A 130 -41.44 -9.48 -8.04
C LEU A 130 -41.69 -8.54 -9.24
N ALA A 131 -40.65 -7.94 -9.83
CA ALA A 131 -40.76 -7.15 -11.05
C ALA A 131 -41.07 -8.04 -12.25
N PHE A 132 -40.43 -9.20 -12.33
CA PHE A 132 -40.70 -10.16 -13.40
C PHE A 132 -42.12 -10.73 -13.30
N CYS A 133 -42.60 -11.00 -12.08
CA CYS A 133 -43.94 -11.54 -11.85
C CYS A 133 -45.06 -10.49 -11.79
N GLY A 134 -44.78 -9.25 -11.35
CA GLY A 134 -45.78 -8.23 -11.03
C GLY A 134 -45.81 -7.00 -11.96
N SER A 135 -44.82 -6.82 -12.86
CA SER A 135 -44.78 -5.64 -13.74
C SER A 135 -45.88 -5.59 -14.82
N ALA A 136 -46.67 -6.65 -14.95
CA ALA A 136 -47.82 -6.70 -15.86
C ALA A 136 -49.01 -5.86 -15.36
N THR A 137 -49.12 -5.60 -14.04
CA THR A 137 -50.31 -4.97 -13.44
C THR A 137 -50.11 -3.50 -13.06
N LEU A 138 -48.89 -2.94 -13.20
CA LEU A 138 -48.62 -1.56 -12.81
C LEU A 138 -49.08 -0.55 -13.89
N PRO A 139 -49.74 0.56 -13.50
CA PRO A 139 -50.04 1.68 -14.39
C PRO A 139 -48.77 2.22 -15.08
N ALA A 140 -48.90 2.67 -16.34
CA ALA A 140 -47.77 3.06 -17.18
C ALA A 140 -46.85 4.14 -16.56
N ASP A 141 -47.41 5.08 -15.81
CA ASP A 141 -46.63 6.16 -15.17
C ASP A 141 -45.83 5.66 -13.96
N LYS A 142 -46.39 4.74 -13.16
CA LYS A 142 -45.69 4.09 -12.04
C LYS A 142 -44.60 3.14 -12.55
N LYS A 143 -44.85 2.47 -13.69
CA LYS A 143 -43.89 1.57 -14.34
C LYS A 143 -42.59 2.29 -14.71
N LYS A 144 -42.67 3.52 -15.23
CA LYS A 144 -41.47 4.33 -15.57
C LYS A 144 -40.64 4.66 -14.32
N PHE A 145 -41.29 5.05 -13.23
CA PHE A 145 -40.61 5.37 -11.98
C PHE A 145 -39.94 4.13 -11.36
N PHE A 146 -40.66 3.00 -11.32
CA PHE A 146 -40.13 1.73 -10.82
C PHE A 146 -38.90 1.26 -11.62
N ILE A 147 -38.97 1.30 -12.95
CA ILE A 147 -37.83 0.99 -13.82
C ILE A 147 -36.66 1.95 -13.54
N GLY A 148 -36.92 3.24 -13.42
CA GLY A 148 -35.88 4.24 -13.09
C GLY A 148 -35.18 3.96 -11.77
N ALA A 149 -35.93 3.69 -10.70
CA ALA A 149 -35.38 3.36 -9.39
C ALA A 149 -34.57 2.05 -9.40
N THR A 150 -35.05 1.03 -10.12
CA THR A 150 -34.36 -0.25 -10.27
C THR A 150 -33.03 -0.08 -11.02
N VAL A 151 -33.04 0.66 -12.13
CA VAL A 151 -31.82 0.96 -12.90
C VAL A 151 -30.82 1.77 -12.08
N ALA A 152 -31.29 2.80 -11.36
CA ALA A 152 -30.43 3.62 -10.50
C ALA A 152 -29.79 2.79 -9.38
N SER A 153 -30.56 1.91 -8.74
CA SER A 153 -30.04 0.99 -7.72
C SER A 153 -29.02 0.01 -8.30
N ALA A 154 -29.30 -0.59 -9.47
CA ALA A 154 -28.36 -1.49 -10.14
C ALA A 154 -27.03 -0.82 -10.50
N VAL A 155 -27.08 0.42 -11.01
CA VAL A 155 -25.87 1.21 -11.29
C VAL A 155 -25.10 1.51 -10.00
N ALA A 156 -25.78 1.92 -8.93
CA ALA A 156 -25.16 2.17 -7.64
C ALA A 156 -24.49 0.91 -7.06
N TRP A 157 -25.12 -0.27 -7.22
CA TRP A 157 -24.54 -1.57 -6.85
C TRP A 157 -23.29 -1.90 -7.66
N ILE A 158 -23.31 -1.71 -8.98
CA ILE A 158 -22.13 -1.96 -9.82
C ILE A 158 -20.97 -1.06 -9.38
N VAL A 159 -21.23 0.23 -9.15
CA VAL A 159 -20.20 1.17 -8.68
C VAL A 159 -19.69 0.78 -7.29
N PHE A 160 -20.57 0.41 -6.36
CA PHE A 160 -20.19 -0.12 -5.06
C PHE A 160 -19.26 -1.33 -5.21
N LEU A 161 -19.64 -2.34 -5.99
CA LEU A 161 -18.85 -3.56 -6.16
C LEU A 161 -17.47 -3.24 -6.77
N ILE A 162 -17.40 -2.34 -7.76
CA ILE A 162 -16.14 -1.89 -8.34
C ILE A 162 -15.24 -1.24 -7.29
N ILE A 163 -15.77 -0.31 -6.49
CA ILE A 163 -14.98 0.39 -5.45
C ILE A 163 -14.57 -0.59 -4.34
N PHE A 164 -15.49 -1.46 -3.94
CA PHE A 164 -15.28 -2.44 -2.90
C PHE A 164 -14.20 -3.44 -3.30
N PHE A 165 -14.33 -4.11 -4.45
CA PHE A 165 -13.36 -5.12 -4.87
C PHE A 165 -11.99 -4.54 -5.30
N ASN A 166 -11.92 -3.31 -5.81
CA ASN A 166 -10.63 -2.71 -6.20
C ASN A 166 -9.91 -1.96 -5.07
N GLY A 167 -10.48 -1.89 -3.86
CA GLY A 167 -9.86 -1.11 -2.81
C GLY A 167 -10.18 -1.55 -1.39
N VAL A 168 -11.43 -1.88 -1.09
CA VAL A 168 -11.85 -2.19 0.29
C VAL A 168 -11.70 -3.67 0.62
N PHE A 169 -11.86 -4.55 -0.37
CA PHE A 169 -11.80 -6.00 -0.16
C PHE A 169 -10.42 -6.45 0.30
N ASP A 170 -9.36 -6.01 -0.38
CA ASP A 170 -7.98 -6.34 0.00
C ASP A 170 -7.67 -5.80 1.42
N ASP A 171 -8.06 -4.56 1.71
CA ASP A 171 -7.93 -3.94 3.04
C ASP A 171 -8.68 -4.76 4.13
N ALA A 172 -9.88 -5.25 3.81
CA ALA A 172 -10.69 -6.05 4.74
C ALA A 172 -10.13 -7.47 4.94
N VAL A 173 -9.58 -8.07 3.89
CA VAL A 173 -8.91 -9.37 3.94
C VAL A 173 -7.64 -9.25 4.79
N ASP A 174 -6.83 -8.21 4.56
CA ASP A 174 -5.65 -7.92 5.37
C ASP A 174 -6.04 -7.63 6.83
N ALA A 175 -7.11 -6.87 7.08
CA ALA A 175 -7.56 -6.64 8.46
C ALA A 175 -8.04 -7.92 9.18
N ASN A 176 -8.56 -8.91 8.45
CA ASN A 176 -9.03 -10.17 9.02
C ASN A 176 -7.91 -11.21 9.18
N ASN A 177 -6.92 -11.17 8.31
CA ASN A 177 -5.82 -12.14 8.31
C ASN A 177 -4.69 -11.77 9.25
N PHE A 178 -4.68 -10.56 9.82
CA PHE A 178 -3.61 -10.12 10.70
C PHE A 178 -4.11 -9.91 12.13
N ASP A 179 -3.34 -10.41 13.09
CA ASP A 179 -3.55 -10.14 14.51
C ASP A 179 -2.78 -8.88 14.91
N SER A 180 -3.37 -8.04 15.75
CA SER A 180 -2.67 -6.90 16.33
C SER A 180 -1.63 -7.36 17.36
N VAL A 181 -0.45 -6.77 17.34
CA VAL A 181 0.58 -6.96 18.37
C VAL A 181 1.17 -5.63 18.77
N THR A 182 1.59 -5.54 20.03
CA THR A 182 2.41 -4.42 20.48
C THR A 182 3.87 -4.74 20.18
N PHE A 183 4.53 -3.86 19.44
CA PHE A 183 5.96 -3.92 19.18
C PHE A 183 6.67 -2.71 19.80
N ARG A 184 7.96 -2.85 20.10
CA ARG A 184 8.80 -1.76 20.59
C ARG A 184 10.07 -1.65 19.76
N THR A 185 10.56 -0.44 19.54
CA THR A 185 11.85 -0.26 18.86
C THR A 185 12.99 -0.51 19.85
N VAL A 186 13.85 -1.49 19.58
CA VAL A 186 14.97 -1.87 20.45
C VAL A 186 16.30 -1.26 20.01
N ARG A 187 16.44 -0.94 18.72
CA ARG A 187 17.69 -0.42 18.15
C ARG A 187 17.41 0.48 16.95
N GLN A 188 18.23 1.50 16.77
CA GLN A 188 18.27 2.34 15.57
C GLN A 188 19.71 2.38 15.05
N ASP A 189 19.89 2.20 13.74
CA ASP A 189 21.17 2.31 13.06
C ASP A 189 21.03 3.27 11.87
N ALA A 190 22.01 4.13 11.63
CA ALA A 190 21.97 5.05 10.48
C ALA A 190 22.48 4.41 9.18
N ASN A 191 23.48 3.51 9.27
CA ASN A 191 24.15 2.90 8.12
C ASN A 191 24.48 3.91 7.00
N PRO A 192 25.39 4.87 7.25
CA PRO A 192 25.83 5.81 6.23
C PRO A 192 26.59 5.07 5.12
N TYR A 193 26.34 5.44 3.87
CA TYR A 193 27.05 4.92 2.71
C TYR A 193 27.28 6.03 1.68
N ARG A 194 28.37 5.93 0.93
CA ARG A 194 28.66 6.88 -0.13
C ARG A 194 27.69 6.68 -1.29
N CYS A 195 27.07 7.77 -1.72
CA CYS A 195 26.17 7.76 -2.88
C CYS A 195 26.40 9.01 -3.72
N CYS A 196 25.90 8.98 -4.95
CA CYS A 196 25.92 10.13 -5.83
C CYS A 196 24.57 10.26 -6.53
N GLU A 197 24.23 11.49 -6.89
CA GLU A 197 23.04 11.79 -7.68
C GLU A 197 23.32 12.91 -8.68
N ALA A 198 22.48 13.00 -9.72
CA ALA A 198 22.58 14.07 -10.71
C ALA A 198 21.88 15.33 -10.19
N ARG A 199 22.65 16.39 -9.92
CA ARG A 199 22.17 17.72 -9.53
C ARG A 199 22.51 18.76 -10.61
N ASN A 200 22.05 19.99 -10.38
CA ASN A 200 22.39 21.17 -11.19
C ASN A 200 22.18 20.97 -12.70
N CYS A 201 21.17 20.20 -13.07
CA CYS A 201 20.87 19.94 -14.47
C CYS A 201 20.42 21.22 -15.18
N VAL A 202 21.16 21.62 -16.21
CA VAL A 202 20.85 22.77 -17.05
C VAL A 202 20.36 22.31 -18.41
N CYS A 203 19.46 23.09 -18.99
CA CYS A 203 18.91 22.83 -20.31
C CYS A 203 19.86 23.21 -21.45
N ALA A 204 21.00 22.54 -21.47
CA ALA A 204 22.06 22.63 -22.46
C ALA A 204 22.52 21.22 -22.85
N GLU A 205 22.98 21.08 -24.10
CA GLU A 205 23.55 19.83 -24.57
C GLU A 205 24.90 19.58 -23.88
N ALA A 206 25.06 18.39 -23.31
CA ALA A 206 26.31 17.94 -22.73
C ALA A 206 27.33 17.66 -23.84
N HIS A 207 28.61 17.98 -23.59
CA HIS A 207 29.67 17.67 -24.55
C HIS A 207 29.76 16.15 -24.75
N SER A 208 29.98 15.71 -26.00
CA SER A 208 29.97 14.28 -26.37
C SER A 208 31.06 13.45 -25.68
N SER A 209 32.10 14.10 -25.14
CA SER A 209 33.16 13.45 -24.36
C SER A 209 32.82 13.24 -22.88
N LEU A 210 31.73 13.82 -22.37
CA LEU A 210 31.33 13.63 -20.98
C LEU A 210 30.70 12.25 -20.80
N ALA A 211 31.02 11.59 -19.69
CA ALA A 211 30.37 10.34 -19.32
C ALA A 211 28.88 10.55 -19.03
N SER A 212 28.10 9.48 -19.10
CA SER A 212 26.70 9.53 -18.66
C SER A 212 26.64 9.70 -17.13
N CYS A 213 25.63 10.40 -16.63
CA CYS A 213 25.46 10.56 -15.18
C CYS A 213 25.29 9.21 -14.48
N ASN A 214 24.63 8.24 -15.13
CA ASN A 214 24.51 6.88 -14.59
C ASN A 214 25.88 6.20 -14.42
N THR A 215 26.80 6.43 -15.35
CA THR A 215 28.17 5.91 -15.24
C THR A 215 28.91 6.55 -14.07
N LEU A 216 28.84 7.89 -13.92
CA LEU A 216 29.50 8.56 -12.81
C LEU A 216 28.90 8.17 -11.45
N ILE A 217 27.58 8.03 -11.36
CA ILE A 217 26.85 7.60 -10.16
C ILE A 217 27.21 6.17 -9.79
N ALA A 218 27.23 5.25 -10.75
CA ALA A 218 27.62 3.84 -10.51
C ALA A 218 29.07 3.73 -10.03
N ASN A 219 29.97 4.60 -10.51
CA ASN A 219 31.36 4.64 -10.11
C ASN A 219 31.63 5.51 -8.87
N LEU A 220 30.58 6.05 -8.24
CA LEU A 220 30.68 6.96 -7.09
C LEU A 220 31.65 8.14 -7.33
N SER A 221 31.56 8.77 -8.50
CA SER A 221 32.47 9.83 -8.96
C SER A 221 31.76 11.15 -9.18
N VAL A 222 32.43 12.25 -8.81
CA VAL A 222 31.93 13.62 -8.94
C VAL A 222 32.36 14.20 -10.29
N GLY A 223 31.50 14.98 -10.94
CA GLY A 223 31.86 15.72 -12.15
C GLY A 223 30.69 16.03 -13.08
N GLU A 224 30.95 16.82 -14.12
CA GLU A 224 29.97 17.09 -15.18
C GLU A 224 29.62 15.81 -15.96
N CYS A 225 28.34 15.64 -16.28
CA CYS A 225 27.84 14.45 -16.96
C CYS A 225 26.66 14.75 -17.89
N GLY A 226 26.42 13.84 -18.82
CA GLY A 226 25.23 13.84 -19.67
C GLY A 226 24.11 12.97 -19.09
N ASN A 227 22.89 13.51 -19.03
CA ASN A 227 21.71 12.83 -18.49
C ASN A 227 20.60 12.58 -19.54
N GLY A 228 20.99 12.14 -20.74
CA GLY A 228 20.06 11.69 -21.78
C GLY A 228 19.06 12.76 -22.24
N TYR A 229 18.02 12.32 -22.96
CA TYR A 229 17.05 13.23 -23.55
C TYR A 229 16.23 13.94 -22.48
N HIS A 230 16.10 15.26 -22.60
CA HIS A 230 15.26 16.04 -21.71
C HIS A 230 14.47 17.11 -22.45
N CYS A 231 13.21 17.26 -22.08
CA CYS A 231 12.39 18.36 -22.54
C CYS A 231 12.58 19.59 -21.66
N CYS A 232 13.18 20.62 -22.23
CA CYS A 232 13.52 21.86 -21.54
C CYS A 232 12.36 22.84 -21.46
N GLU A 233 11.47 22.79 -22.45
CA GLU A 233 10.31 23.66 -22.51
C GLU A 233 9.13 22.88 -23.05
N THR A 234 8.07 22.82 -22.24
CA THR A 234 6.80 22.21 -22.62
C THR A 234 5.78 23.28 -22.92
N GLU A 235 5.29 23.31 -24.14
CA GLU A 235 4.14 24.14 -24.50
C GLU A 235 2.87 23.33 -24.30
N THR A 236 1.88 23.98 -23.69
CA THR A 236 0.54 23.42 -23.53
C THR A 236 -0.34 23.93 -24.66
N TYR A 237 -1.00 23.03 -25.39
CA TYR A 237 -1.87 23.38 -26.51
C TYR A 237 -3.17 22.58 -26.47
N GLN A 238 -4.22 23.11 -27.13
CA GLN A 238 -5.49 22.42 -27.27
C GLN A 238 -5.37 21.32 -28.33
N CYS A 239 -5.65 20.09 -27.94
CA CYS A 239 -5.63 18.90 -28.79
C CYS A 239 -6.99 18.18 -28.72
N ASN A 240 -7.18 17.19 -29.60
CA ASN A 240 -8.36 16.30 -29.59
C ASN A 240 -9.71 17.04 -29.52
N CYS A 241 -9.79 18.17 -30.22
CA CYS A 241 -10.96 19.01 -30.18
C CYS A 241 -12.14 18.38 -30.91
N ARG A 242 -13.28 18.24 -30.21
CA ARG A 242 -14.54 17.77 -30.79
C ARG A 242 -15.56 18.91 -30.81
N SER A 243 -16.15 19.15 -31.97
CA SER A 243 -17.26 20.09 -32.13
C SER A 243 -18.55 19.49 -31.57
N ARG A 244 -19.26 20.22 -30.71
CA ARG A 244 -20.57 19.81 -30.19
C ARG A 244 -21.68 20.26 -31.14
N LYS A 245 -22.71 19.41 -31.33
CA LYS A 245 -23.86 19.68 -32.22
C LYS A 245 -24.65 20.96 -31.88
N LYS A 246 -24.55 21.49 -30.66
CA LYS A 246 -25.26 22.70 -30.20
C LYS A 246 -24.39 23.98 -30.25
N GLY A 247 -23.27 23.95 -30.95
CA GLY A 247 -22.31 25.06 -30.96
C GLY A 247 -21.38 25.00 -29.75
N GLY A 248 -20.07 24.99 -29.99
CA GLY A 248 -19.03 24.87 -28.97
C GLY A 248 -18.00 23.79 -29.29
N ARG A 249 -16.75 24.00 -28.88
CA ARG A 249 -15.62 23.10 -29.11
C ARG A 249 -15.09 22.62 -27.77
N THR A 250 -15.07 21.31 -27.53
CA THR A 250 -14.43 20.72 -26.35
C THR A 250 -13.08 20.19 -26.77
N CYS A 251 -12.01 20.75 -26.21
CA CYS A 251 -10.64 20.31 -26.45
C CYS A 251 -10.04 19.71 -25.19
N SER A 252 -9.16 18.74 -25.36
CA SER A 252 -8.25 18.30 -24.31
C SER A 252 -7.03 19.22 -24.28
N THR A 253 -6.37 19.29 -23.14
CA THR A 253 -5.13 20.03 -22.96
C THR A 253 -3.96 19.06 -23.11
N CYS A 254 -3.20 19.17 -24.21
CA CYS A 254 -2.00 18.38 -24.43
C CYS A 254 -0.75 19.20 -24.14
N ARG A 255 0.36 18.52 -23.84
CA ARG A 255 1.69 19.12 -23.74
C ARG A 255 2.58 18.54 -24.82
N ARG A 256 3.33 19.39 -25.51
CA ARG A 256 4.41 18.97 -26.41
C ARG A 256 5.71 19.62 -25.97
N CYS A 257 6.82 18.94 -26.24
CA CYS A 257 8.11 19.54 -26.07
C CYS A 257 8.40 20.50 -27.23
N VAL A 258 8.64 21.77 -26.94
CA VAL A 258 9.02 22.77 -27.96
C VAL A 258 10.51 23.04 -27.98
N ARG A 259 11.20 22.73 -26.89
CA ARG A 259 12.66 22.78 -26.80
C ARG A 259 13.15 21.58 -26.01
N SER A 260 14.04 20.80 -26.62
CA SER A 260 14.67 19.64 -25.98
C SER A 260 16.17 19.63 -26.22
N VAL A 261 16.85 18.86 -25.39
CA VAL A 261 18.27 18.51 -25.52
C VAL A 261 18.36 16.99 -25.61
N GLY A 262 19.25 16.49 -26.46
CA GLY A 262 19.47 15.06 -26.67
C GLY A 262 20.19 14.42 -25.49
N ASN A 263 21.08 15.17 -24.86
CA ASN A 263 21.84 14.79 -23.68
C ASN A 263 21.96 15.99 -22.73
N ARG A 264 21.11 16.06 -21.70
CA ARG A 264 21.08 17.20 -20.77
C ARG A 264 22.36 17.26 -19.94
N ARG A 265 23.04 18.42 -19.92
CA ARG A 265 24.19 18.66 -19.05
C ARG A 265 23.76 18.76 -17.58
N CYS A 266 24.34 17.92 -16.74
CA CYS A 266 24.16 17.89 -15.30
C CYS A 266 25.51 17.75 -14.60
N GLU A 267 25.49 17.74 -13.28
CA GLU A 267 26.64 17.46 -12.43
C GLU A 267 26.32 16.27 -11.52
N SER A 268 27.19 15.26 -11.49
CA SER A 268 27.11 14.22 -10.48
C SER A 268 27.76 14.74 -9.20
N VAL A 269 26.96 14.86 -8.15
CA VAL A 269 27.42 15.26 -6.82
C VAL A 269 27.35 14.05 -5.91
N CYS A 270 28.43 13.82 -5.15
CA CYS A 270 28.54 12.70 -4.22
C CYS A 270 28.67 13.21 -2.80
N GLY A 271 28.24 12.39 -1.85
CA GLY A 271 28.30 12.65 -0.42
C GLY A 271 27.78 11.45 0.33
N THR A 272 27.08 11.67 1.44
CA THR A 272 26.64 10.58 2.32
C THR A 272 25.14 10.39 2.18
N CYS A 273 24.74 9.23 1.66
CA CYS A 273 23.37 8.74 1.85
C CYS A 273 23.31 7.94 3.15
N THR A 274 22.12 7.85 3.69
CA THR A 274 21.88 7.13 4.94
C THR A 274 20.74 6.15 4.70
N SER A 275 20.92 4.90 5.14
CA SER A 275 19.87 3.87 5.10
C SER A 275 19.43 3.58 6.54
N PRO A 276 18.67 4.49 7.18
CA PRO A 276 18.32 4.31 8.56
C PRO A 276 17.47 3.06 8.74
N LEU A 277 17.81 2.29 9.76
CA LEU A 277 17.23 1.00 10.12
C LEU A 277 16.76 1.08 11.56
N ALA A 278 15.51 0.69 11.81
CA ALA A 278 14.98 0.52 13.16
C ALA A 278 14.69 -0.96 13.39
N THR A 279 15.32 -1.59 14.38
CA THR A 279 14.98 -2.95 14.77
C THR A 279 13.84 -2.88 15.78
N VAL A 280 12.70 -3.47 15.42
CA VAL A 280 11.53 -3.60 16.28
C VAL A 280 11.44 -5.02 16.81
N GLU A 281 11.00 -5.14 18.06
CA GLU A 281 10.80 -6.40 18.77
C GLU A 281 9.34 -6.51 19.18
N TYR A 282 8.76 -7.70 19.03
CA TYR A 282 7.40 -8.01 19.45
C TYR A 282 7.29 -9.47 19.88
N THR A 283 6.28 -9.75 20.70
CA THR A 283 5.99 -11.11 21.17
C THR A 283 4.65 -11.57 20.58
N TYR A 284 4.66 -12.73 19.94
CA TYR A 284 3.46 -13.38 19.40
C TYR A 284 3.52 -14.88 19.71
N ASP A 285 2.41 -15.43 20.21
CA ASP A 285 2.32 -16.83 20.64
C ASP A 285 3.44 -17.26 21.62
N GLY A 286 3.77 -16.38 22.57
CA GLY A 286 4.84 -16.60 23.56
C GLY A 286 6.28 -16.55 23.03
N SER A 287 6.47 -16.38 21.71
CA SER A 287 7.78 -16.26 21.07
C SER A 287 8.10 -14.81 20.74
N THR A 288 9.35 -14.40 20.93
CA THR A 288 9.83 -13.05 20.59
C THR A 288 10.43 -13.03 19.19
N TYR A 289 10.02 -12.06 18.39
CA TYR A 289 10.46 -11.83 17.03
C TYR A 289 11.09 -10.45 16.91
N GLN A 290 12.04 -10.32 15.97
CA GLN A 290 12.66 -9.05 15.64
C GLN A 290 12.59 -8.82 14.13
N GLN A 291 12.23 -7.60 13.73
CA GLN A 291 12.18 -7.19 12.33
C GLN A 291 12.88 -5.85 12.15
N ALA A 292 13.56 -5.69 11.02
CA ALA A 292 14.26 -4.47 10.69
C ALA A 292 13.40 -3.60 9.74
N MET A 293 13.05 -2.40 10.19
CA MET A 293 12.29 -1.39 9.47
C MET A 293 13.24 -0.35 8.89
N GLY A 294 13.51 -0.44 7.59
CA GLY A 294 14.47 0.43 6.91
C GLY A 294 13.82 1.37 5.92
N THR A 295 14.42 2.54 5.72
CA THR A 295 14.16 3.41 4.56
C THR A 295 15.48 3.83 3.91
N ARG A 296 15.40 4.46 2.73
CA ARG A 296 16.57 5.02 2.04
C ARG A 296 16.43 6.52 1.96
N CYS A 297 17.37 7.23 2.56
CA CYS A 297 17.43 8.69 2.50
C CYS A 297 18.34 9.12 1.35
N GLY A 298 18.00 10.25 0.74
CA GLY A 298 18.78 10.85 -0.33
C GLY A 298 20.11 11.40 0.15
N LEU A 299 20.85 11.99 -0.79
CA LEU A 299 22.14 12.61 -0.52
C LEU A 299 22.03 13.70 0.56
N ASP A 300 22.73 13.50 1.66
CA ASP A 300 22.81 14.39 2.83
C ASP A 300 21.43 14.78 3.44
N ASP A 301 20.41 13.93 3.26
CA ASP A 301 19.04 14.17 3.73
C ASP A 301 18.85 13.77 5.20
N THR A 302 19.30 14.65 6.10
CA THR A 302 19.12 14.49 7.55
C THR A 302 17.66 14.57 7.99
N GLY A 303 16.81 15.27 7.22
CA GLY A 303 15.38 15.37 7.48
C GLY A 303 14.68 14.03 7.35
N CYS A 304 15.02 13.24 6.33
CA CYS A 304 14.54 11.88 6.15
C CYS A 304 14.94 10.96 7.32
N VAL A 305 16.19 11.04 7.78
CA VAL A 305 16.68 10.24 8.92
C VAL A 305 15.92 10.57 10.20
N ASN A 306 15.80 11.86 10.52
CA ASN A 306 15.06 12.32 11.69
C ASN A 306 13.59 11.94 11.63
N LYS A 307 12.97 12.03 10.44
CA LYS A 307 11.60 11.57 10.22
C LYS A 307 11.47 10.07 10.51
N HIS A 308 12.37 9.25 9.99
CA HIS A 308 12.39 7.80 10.26
C HIS A 308 12.50 7.49 11.75
N TRP A 309 13.43 8.13 12.47
CA TRP A 309 13.59 7.94 13.91
C TRP A 309 12.40 8.46 14.72
N SER A 310 11.74 9.54 14.29
CA SER A 310 10.49 10.01 14.92
C SER A 310 9.32 9.04 14.70
N THR A 311 9.34 8.27 13.61
CA THR A 311 8.37 7.19 13.34
C THR A 311 8.69 5.93 14.14
N TYR A 312 9.93 5.72 14.59
CA TYR A 312 10.33 4.54 15.36
C TYR A 312 11.18 4.89 16.59
N PRO A 313 10.68 5.67 17.55
CA PRO A 313 11.45 6.06 18.73
C PRO A 313 11.83 4.82 19.58
N VAL A 314 13.06 4.81 20.09
CA VAL A 314 13.59 3.69 20.90
C VAL A 314 12.82 3.60 22.22
N GLY A 315 12.38 2.38 22.57
CA GLY A 315 11.69 2.08 23.81
C GLY A 315 10.18 2.39 23.82
N GLU A 316 9.65 3.10 22.83
CA GLU A 316 8.21 3.36 22.72
C GLU A 316 7.48 2.12 22.17
N SER A 317 6.42 1.72 22.85
CA SER A 317 5.51 0.68 22.40
C SER A 317 4.52 1.22 21.38
N ARG A 318 4.29 0.49 20.30
CA ARG A 318 3.33 0.82 19.24
C ARG A 318 2.57 -0.42 18.80
N THR A 319 1.41 -0.21 18.20
CA THR A 319 0.60 -1.30 17.66
C THR A 319 0.96 -1.56 16.21
N GLY A 320 1.21 -2.82 15.88
CA GLY A 320 1.38 -3.32 14.53
C GLY A 320 0.54 -4.58 14.33
N TYR A 321 0.74 -5.26 13.20
CA TYR A 321 -0.10 -6.34 12.74
C TYR A 321 0.77 -7.48 12.21
N VAL A 322 0.53 -8.71 12.66
CA VAL A 322 1.27 -9.90 12.24
C VAL A 322 0.35 -10.90 11.56
N ASP A 323 0.83 -11.53 10.49
CA ASP A 323 0.14 -12.66 9.88
C ASP A 323 0.35 -13.90 10.76
N PRO A 324 -0.71 -14.52 11.33
CA PRO A 324 -0.60 -15.75 12.11
C PRO A 324 0.06 -16.90 11.33
N SER A 325 -0.06 -16.90 10.00
CA SER A 325 0.54 -17.89 9.10
C SER A 325 2.04 -17.66 8.90
N ASN A 326 2.50 -16.42 9.09
CA ASN A 326 3.90 -16.03 9.03
C ASN A 326 4.22 -14.97 10.09
N PRO A 327 4.43 -15.36 11.36
CA PRO A 327 4.65 -14.43 12.47
C PRO A 327 5.87 -13.51 12.33
N ARG A 328 6.73 -13.72 11.33
CA ARG A 328 7.88 -12.86 11.00
C ARG A 328 7.53 -11.67 10.12
N ASP A 329 6.33 -11.62 9.55
CA ASP A 329 5.84 -10.49 8.76
C ASP A 329 5.02 -9.54 9.65
N LEU A 330 5.72 -8.64 10.35
CA LEU A 330 5.09 -7.52 11.05
C LEU A 330 4.87 -6.36 10.06
N ARG A 331 3.62 -5.95 9.94
CA ARG A 331 3.19 -4.74 9.25
C ARG A 331 2.88 -3.65 10.27
N VAL A 332 3.46 -2.47 10.07
CA VAL A 332 3.22 -1.33 10.96
C VAL A 332 1.84 -0.71 10.72
N GLU A 333 1.36 -0.74 9.48
CA GLU A 333 0.05 -0.26 9.09
C GLU A 333 -0.57 -1.25 8.08
N LEU A 334 -1.88 -1.46 8.17
CA LEU A 334 -2.63 -2.31 7.22
C LEU A 334 -2.97 -1.59 5.90
N GLY A 335 -2.44 -0.38 5.67
CA GLY A 335 -2.64 0.35 4.42
C GLY A 335 -4.08 0.79 4.13
N VAL A 336 -4.99 0.66 5.10
CA VAL A 336 -6.43 0.87 4.89
C VAL A 336 -6.71 2.29 4.44
N LYS A 337 -7.16 2.46 3.20
CA LYS A 337 -7.48 3.78 2.66
C LYS A 337 -8.89 4.16 3.07
N SER A 338 -9.01 5.22 3.87
CA SER A 338 -10.32 5.72 4.32
C SER A 338 -11.22 6.19 3.16
N ALA A 339 -10.64 6.72 2.08
CA ALA A 339 -11.39 7.23 0.93
C ALA A 339 -12.25 6.17 0.18
N PRO A 340 -11.70 5.03 -0.28
CA PRO A 340 -12.51 3.98 -0.92
C PRO A 340 -13.50 3.33 0.05
N LEU A 341 -13.16 3.23 1.34
CA LEU A 341 -14.09 2.76 2.37
C LEU A 341 -15.30 3.68 2.50
N VAL A 342 -15.08 4.99 2.66
CA VAL A 342 -16.18 5.97 2.76
C VAL A 342 -17.01 5.99 1.47
N ALA A 343 -16.36 5.95 0.30
CA ALA A 343 -17.06 5.91 -0.97
C ALA A 343 -17.93 4.65 -1.12
N SER A 344 -17.43 3.48 -0.75
CA SER A 344 -18.20 2.23 -0.81
C SER A 344 -19.42 2.30 0.11
N ILE A 345 -19.27 2.79 1.34
CA ILE A 345 -20.39 2.97 2.28
C ILE A 345 -21.46 3.89 1.69
N ILE A 346 -21.08 5.02 1.09
CA ILE A 346 -22.02 5.97 0.47
C ILE A 346 -22.82 5.30 -0.65
N PHE A 347 -22.14 4.58 -1.56
CA PHE A 347 -22.83 3.91 -2.68
C PHE A 347 -23.72 2.77 -2.20
N ALA A 348 -23.33 2.02 -1.18
CA ALA A 348 -24.18 1.00 -0.57
C ALA A 348 -25.45 1.61 0.03
N ILE A 349 -25.35 2.75 0.73
CA ILE A 349 -26.50 3.46 1.29
C ILE A 349 -27.43 3.97 0.18
N ILE A 350 -26.89 4.63 -0.86
CA ILE A 350 -27.68 5.12 -1.99
C ILE A 350 -28.41 3.96 -2.68
N ALA A 351 -27.69 2.86 -2.94
CA ALA A 351 -28.27 1.68 -3.56
C ALA A 351 -29.42 1.12 -2.72
N THR A 352 -29.26 1.07 -1.40
CA THR A 352 -30.27 0.59 -0.45
C THR A 352 -31.48 1.51 -0.37
N ILE A 353 -31.29 2.83 -0.30
CA ILE A 353 -32.38 3.82 -0.26
C ILE A 353 -33.20 3.80 -1.56
N ALA A 354 -32.53 3.85 -2.72
CA ALA A 354 -33.20 3.80 -4.02
C ALA A 354 -34.10 2.55 -4.15
N TRP A 355 -33.64 1.47 -3.53
CA TRP A 355 -34.30 0.19 -3.55
C TRP A 355 -35.45 0.09 -2.55
N ALA A 356 -35.29 0.61 -1.33
CA ALA A 356 -36.38 0.75 -0.36
C ALA A 356 -37.54 1.59 -0.92
N VAL A 357 -37.22 2.66 -1.66
CA VAL A 357 -38.22 3.48 -2.37
C VAL A 357 -38.94 2.69 -3.45
N ALA A 358 -38.22 1.86 -4.22
CA ALA A 358 -38.83 1.00 -5.23
C ALA A 358 -39.85 0.01 -4.61
N ILE A 359 -39.49 -0.61 -3.48
CA ILE A 359 -40.40 -1.49 -2.73
C ILE A 359 -41.62 -0.72 -2.22
N ALA A 360 -41.41 0.41 -1.55
CA ALA A 360 -42.49 1.21 -1.00
C ALA A 360 -43.51 1.57 -2.11
N ILE A 361 -43.04 1.91 -3.31
CA ILE A 361 -43.93 2.22 -4.43
C ILE A 361 -44.73 0.99 -4.87
N THR A 362 -44.11 -0.18 -4.94
CA THR A 362 -44.83 -1.42 -5.30
C THR A 362 -45.84 -1.85 -4.24
N CYS A 363 -45.51 -1.75 -2.95
CA CYS A 363 -46.37 -2.19 -1.86
C CYS A 363 -47.54 -1.22 -1.61
N PHE A 364 -47.28 0.10 -1.57
CA PHE A 364 -48.31 1.08 -1.18
C PHE A 364 -49.23 1.51 -2.33
N PHE A 365 -48.82 1.32 -3.58
CA PHE A 365 -49.57 1.83 -4.74
C PHE A 365 -50.02 0.74 -5.71
N GLY A 366 -49.78 -0.54 -5.38
CA GLY A 366 -50.21 -1.72 -6.14
C GLY A 366 -51.63 -2.19 -5.80
N GLU A 367 -52.21 -1.73 -4.70
CA GLU A 367 -53.63 -1.94 -4.41
C GLU A 367 -54.43 -0.87 -5.14
N GLU A 368 -54.77 -1.12 -6.41
CA GLU A 368 -56.04 -0.58 -6.87
C GLU A 368 -57.11 -1.21 -5.98
N PRO A 369 -57.98 -0.42 -5.32
CA PRO A 369 -59.11 -0.99 -4.62
C PRO A 369 -59.83 -1.85 -5.66
N VAL A 370 -59.98 -3.14 -5.38
CA VAL A 370 -60.78 -4.04 -6.21
C VAL A 370 -62.15 -3.39 -6.28
N SER A 371 -62.34 -2.62 -7.34
CA SER A 371 -63.56 -1.92 -7.65
C SER A 371 -64.61 -3.01 -7.71
N ALA A 372 -65.57 -2.93 -6.80
CA ALA A 372 -66.71 -3.83 -6.64
C ALA A 372 -67.63 -3.93 -7.88
N LYS A 373 -67.13 -3.59 -9.08
CA LYS A 373 -67.81 -3.75 -10.37
C LYS A 373 -67.84 -5.20 -10.87
N ALA A 374 -67.18 -6.15 -10.21
CA ALA A 374 -67.30 -7.58 -10.55
C ALA A 374 -68.47 -8.29 -9.82
N PHE A 375 -69.26 -7.60 -9.00
CA PHE A 375 -70.43 -8.19 -8.32
C PHE A 375 -71.78 -7.76 -8.92
N ASP A 376 -71.80 -6.96 -9.98
CA ASP A 376 -73.06 -6.39 -10.52
C ASP A 376 -73.28 -6.63 -12.03
N GLU A 377 -72.73 -7.74 -12.57
CA GLU A 377 -73.13 -8.29 -13.88
C GLU A 377 -73.59 -9.76 -13.80
N SER A 378 -73.89 -10.23 -12.58
CA SER A 378 -74.72 -11.41 -12.36
C SER A 378 -76.17 -10.97 -12.26
N HIS A 379 -76.85 -10.83 -13.41
CA HIS A 379 -78.29 -11.04 -13.64
C HIS A 379 -78.84 -10.13 -14.74
N THR A 380 -78.63 -10.50 -16.01
CA THR A 380 -79.75 -10.45 -16.96
C THR A 380 -79.60 -11.54 -18.03
N TYR A 381 -80.63 -12.37 -18.07
CA TYR A 381 -80.99 -13.38 -19.06
C TYR A 381 -80.67 -12.99 -20.52
N ASP A 382 -80.32 -13.94 -21.39
CA ASP A 382 -81.36 -14.69 -22.11
C ASP A 382 -80.82 -15.83 -22.99
N THR A 383 -81.54 -16.93 -22.94
CA THR A 383 -81.46 -18.12 -23.77
C THR A 383 -81.82 -17.82 -25.22
N LYS A 384 -80.94 -18.13 -26.18
CA LYS A 384 -81.37 -18.55 -27.52
C LYS A 384 -80.36 -19.50 -28.16
N ALA A 385 -80.81 -20.74 -28.27
CA ALA A 385 -80.24 -21.77 -29.13
C ALA A 385 -80.34 -21.35 -30.59
N GLN A 386 -79.28 -21.57 -31.37
CA GLN A 386 -79.38 -22.00 -32.77
C GLN A 386 -78.00 -22.39 -33.35
N SER A 387 -77.88 -23.69 -33.62
CA SER A 387 -77.27 -24.33 -34.80
C SER A 387 -76.03 -23.71 -35.49
N ALA A 388 -74.98 -24.55 -35.55
CA ALA A 388 -73.95 -24.63 -36.60
C ALA A 388 -74.53 -24.53 -38.04
N PRO A 389 -73.76 -24.38 -39.17
CA PRO A 389 -72.35 -24.79 -39.35
C PRO A 389 -71.46 -23.95 -40.33
N ALA A 390 -70.22 -24.44 -40.49
CA ALA A 390 -69.37 -24.45 -41.69
C ALA A 390 -68.86 -23.13 -42.33
N ALA A 391 -67.53 -22.99 -42.42
CA ALA A 391 -66.76 -23.06 -43.69
C ALA A 391 -65.28 -22.62 -43.50
N TYR A 392 -64.37 -23.40 -44.09
CA TYR A 392 -62.95 -23.09 -44.36
C TYR A 392 -62.80 -21.96 -45.41
N PRO A 393 -61.64 -21.29 -45.55
CA PRO A 393 -60.51 -21.75 -46.39
C PRO A 393 -59.12 -21.54 -45.73
N ALA A 394 -58.15 -22.45 -45.80
CA ALA A 394 -57.24 -22.82 -46.90
C ALA A 394 -56.10 -21.80 -47.22
N TYR A 395 -54.90 -22.12 -46.70
CA TYR A 395 -53.54 -22.02 -47.31
C TYR A 395 -52.94 -20.63 -47.68
N PRO A 396 -51.59 -20.47 -47.90
CA PRO A 396 -50.61 -21.50 -48.28
C PRO A 396 -49.29 -21.56 -47.48
N PRO A 397 -48.47 -22.63 -47.69
CA PRO A 397 -47.09 -22.71 -47.26
C PRO A 397 -46.14 -22.38 -48.42
N ALA A 398 -44.91 -21.95 -48.12
CA ALA A 398 -43.82 -22.04 -49.09
C ALA A 398 -42.49 -22.24 -48.38
N ASN A 399 -41.69 -23.07 -49.02
CA ASN A 399 -40.58 -23.83 -48.51
C ASN A 399 -39.33 -23.47 -49.34
N ASN A 400 -38.18 -23.63 -48.71
CA ASN A 400 -36.90 -24.07 -49.28
C ASN A 400 -36.07 -23.24 -50.29
N ASN A 401 -34.79 -23.15 -49.90
CA ASN A 401 -33.55 -23.44 -50.65
C ASN A 401 -32.77 -22.36 -51.42
N GLY A 402 -31.45 -22.46 -51.22
CA GLY A 402 -30.36 -21.97 -52.09
C GLY A 402 -29.56 -20.83 -51.45
N GLY A 403 -28.24 -20.86 -51.26
CA GLY A 403 -27.17 -21.74 -51.74
C GLY A 403 -25.87 -20.92 -51.82
N ALA A 404 -24.73 -21.63 -51.80
CA ALA A 404 -23.40 -21.24 -52.33
C ALA A 404 -22.45 -20.31 -51.52
N TYR A 405 -21.30 -20.90 -51.16
CA TYR A 405 -19.94 -20.32 -51.04
C TYR A 405 -19.47 -19.69 -52.39
N PRO A 406 -18.44 -18.80 -52.48
CA PRO A 406 -17.12 -18.97 -51.87
C PRO A 406 -16.37 -17.71 -51.36
N ALA A 407 -15.25 -17.97 -50.67
CA ALA A 407 -14.17 -17.03 -50.38
C ALA A 407 -13.59 -16.40 -51.66
N PRO A 408 -12.90 -15.25 -51.58
CA PRO A 408 -11.43 -15.36 -51.64
C PRO A 408 -10.63 -14.29 -50.85
N LEU A 409 -9.37 -14.66 -50.57
CA LEU A 409 -8.13 -13.83 -50.51
C LEU A 409 -8.11 -12.66 -49.50
N GLY A 410 -7.23 -12.64 -48.49
CA GLY A 410 -5.78 -12.71 -48.64
C GLY A 410 -5.18 -11.31 -48.56
N ALA A 411 -4.92 -10.80 -47.35
CA ALA A 411 -4.01 -9.68 -47.11
C ALA A 411 -3.37 -9.82 -45.73
N THR A 412 -2.29 -10.59 -45.70
CA THR A 412 -1.24 -10.50 -44.70
C THR A 412 -0.59 -9.11 -44.79
N TYR A 413 -0.81 -8.25 -43.80
CA TYR A 413 0.11 -7.13 -43.55
C TYR A 413 0.92 -7.47 -42.30
N ASN A 414 2.08 -8.05 -42.57
CA ASN A 414 3.17 -8.21 -41.63
C ASN A 414 3.91 -6.87 -41.57
N ASN A 415 4.00 -6.26 -40.39
CA ASN A 415 5.01 -5.24 -40.12
C ASN A 415 5.58 -5.50 -38.73
N ASN A 416 6.56 -6.41 -38.71
CA ASN A 416 7.65 -6.38 -37.76
C ASN A 416 8.46 -5.10 -37.99
N ASN A 417 8.50 -4.21 -37.00
CA ASN A 417 9.68 -3.50 -36.52
C ASN A 417 9.21 -2.55 -35.40
N ALA A 418 9.52 -2.88 -34.16
CA ALA A 418 10.75 -2.51 -33.45
C ALA A 418 10.58 -1.14 -32.78
N GLY A 419 10.54 -1.17 -31.45
CA GLY A 419 10.43 0.02 -30.60
C GLY A 419 10.22 -0.36 -29.15
N ALA A 420 11.22 -1.03 -28.58
CA ALA A 420 11.28 -1.35 -27.16
C ALA A 420 11.15 -0.08 -26.30
N GLY A 421 10.12 -0.06 -25.45
CA GLY A 421 9.89 0.94 -24.42
C GLY A 421 9.43 0.25 -23.14
N GLY A 422 10.20 -0.75 -22.69
CA GLY A 422 9.96 -1.43 -21.41
C GLY A 422 10.45 -0.55 -20.27
N TYR A 423 9.52 0.06 -19.53
CA TYR A 423 9.79 0.53 -18.18
C TYR A 423 9.99 -0.69 -17.28
N SER A 424 11.25 -1.03 -17.04
CA SER A 424 11.64 -1.98 -16.00
C SER A 424 11.57 -1.28 -14.65
N ASN A 425 10.51 -1.58 -13.89
CA ASN A 425 10.53 -1.43 -12.43
C ASN A 425 11.37 -2.59 -11.87
N SER A 426 12.69 -2.38 -11.75
CA SER A 426 13.56 -3.28 -11.02
C SER A 426 13.42 -3.03 -9.52
N GLN A 427 12.55 -3.80 -8.87
CA GLN A 427 12.70 -4.09 -7.44
C GLN A 427 13.94 -5.01 -7.29
N PRO A 428 14.89 -4.71 -6.40
CA PRO A 428 15.95 -5.67 -6.09
C PRO A 428 15.36 -6.80 -5.26
N ALA A 429 15.49 -8.03 -5.76
CA ALA A 429 15.27 -9.25 -4.99
C ALA A 429 16.24 -9.31 -3.79
N PRO A 430 15.81 -9.87 -2.65
CA PRO A 430 16.70 -10.11 -1.52
C PRO A 430 17.70 -11.20 -1.88
N ARG A 431 18.99 -10.96 -1.62
CA ARG A 431 20.01 -12.02 -1.60
C ARG A 431 20.08 -12.57 -0.18
N VAL A 432 20.06 -13.91 -0.10
CA VAL A 432 20.32 -14.73 1.08
C VAL A 432 21.75 -14.54 1.56
#